data_AF-A0A971TQT1-F1
#
_entry.id   AF-A0A971TQT1-F1
#
_cell.length_a   1.000
_cell.length_b   1.000
_cell.length_c   1.000
_cell.angle_alpha   90.00
_cell.angle_beta   90.00
_cell.angle_gamma   90.00
#
_symmetry.space_group_name_H-M   'P 1'
#
loop_
_entity.id
_entity.type
_entity.pdbx_description
1 polymer ?
#
loop_
_entity_poly.entity_id
_entity_poly.type
_entity_poly.pdbx_seq_one_letter_code
_entity_poly.pdbx_strand_id
1 'polypeptide(L)'
;MTAFYRQYRDLFPFSKDLLFQYFHYFEESMLIFAVRKFSESSYKRSRNPVKIYSADAGLCRRVASEDAGRILENIVFIELARRGGEVSYFEEKRAQAL
;
A
#
# COMPACT_ATOMS: atom_id res chain seq x y z
N MET A 1 8.58 0.77 4.11
CA MET A 1 9.66 1.76 3.82
C MET A 1 10.93 1.54 4.63
N THR A 2 10.93 1.59 5.96
CA THR A 2 12.17 1.37 6.75
C THR A 2 12.81 -0.01 6.53
N ALA A 3 11.99 -1.07 6.41
CA ALA A 3 12.48 -2.41 6.09
C ALA A 3 13.13 -2.47 4.70
N PHE A 4 12.50 -1.83 3.69
CA PHE A 4 13.05 -1.72 2.33
C PHE A 4 14.38 -0.97 2.33
N TYR A 5 14.46 0.20 2.98
CA TYR A 5 15.71 0.95 3.11
C TYR A 5 16.81 0.09 3.72
N ARG A 6 16.53 -0.63 4.81
CA ARG A 6 17.51 -1.53 5.44
C ARG A 6 17.97 -2.66 4.52
N GLN A 7 17.09 -3.16 3.66
CA GLN A 7 17.39 -4.26 2.74
C GLN A 7 18.23 -3.82 1.53
N TYR A 8 18.02 -2.60 1.03
CA TYR A 8 18.59 -2.14 -0.24
C TYR A 8 19.57 -0.96 -0.12
N ARG A 9 19.86 -0.50 1.11
CA ARG A 9 20.79 0.60 1.39
C ARG A 9 22.19 0.43 0.80
N ASP A 10 22.65 -0.82 0.65
CA ASP A 10 24.01 -1.10 0.17
C ASP A 10 24.03 -1.32 -1.35
N LEU A 11 22.86 -1.51 -1.98
CA LEU A 11 22.73 -1.70 -3.43
C LEU A 11 22.56 -0.37 -4.17
N PHE A 12 21.94 0.62 -3.55
CA PHE A 12 21.67 1.90 -4.17
C PHE A 12 22.01 3.06 -3.23
N PRO A 13 22.69 4.12 -3.72
CA PRO A 13 23.07 5.27 -2.91
C PRO A 13 21.90 6.26 -2.74
N PHE A 14 20.83 5.86 -2.04
CA PHE A 14 19.75 6.77 -1.66
C PHE A 14 19.67 6.97 -0.16
N SER A 15 19.31 8.19 0.27
CA SER A 15 18.98 8.45 1.67
C SER A 15 17.57 7.95 1.99
N LYS A 16 17.30 7.71 3.27
CA LYS A 16 15.96 7.34 3.74
C LYS A 16 14.94 8.41 3.37
N ASP A 17 15.27 9.69 3.54
CA ASP A 17 14.36 10.80 3.27
C ASP A 17 14.02 10.91 1.78
N LEU A 18 15.02 10.71 0.91
CA LEU A 18 14.80 10.70 -0.54
C LEU A 18 13.83 9.58 -0.93
N LEU A 19 13.98 8.39 -0.33
CA LEU A 19 13.06 7.28 -0.58
C LEU A 19 11.61 7.65 -0.20
N PHE A 20 11.40 8.33 0.94
CA PHE A 20 10.08 8.80 1.36
C PHE A 20 9.53 9.88 0.41
N GLN A 21 10.38 10.77 -0.10
CA GLN A 21 9.97 11.75 -1.11
C GLN A 21 9.50 11.09 -2.40
N TYR A 22 10.24 10.10 -2.93
CA TYR A 22 9.79 9.36 -4.11
C TYR A 22 8.47 8.64 -3.89
N PHE A 23 8.28 8.04 -2.71
CA PHE A 23 7.01 7.42 -2.36
C PHE A 23 5.86 8.44 -2.41
N HIS A 24 6.08 9.63 -1.84
CA HIS A 24 5.10 10.71 -1.88
C HIS A 24 4.86 11.20 -3.32
N TYR A 25 5.89 11.31 -4.16
CA TYR A 25 5.72 11.66 -5.57
C TYR A 25 4.91 10.62 -6.36
N PHE A 26 5.03 9.33 -6.05
CA PHE A 26 4.18 8.30 -6.65
C PHE A 26 2.71 8.42 -6.23
N GLU A 27 2.45 8.84 -4.99
CA GLU A 27 1.10 9.07 -4.50
C GLU A 27 0.48 10.34 -5.14
N GLU A 28 1.22 11.46 -5.16
CA GLU A 28 0.80 12.74 -5.77
C GLU A 28 0.58 12.63 -7.28
N SER A 29 1.37 11.81 -7.97
CA SER A 29 1.19 11.55 -9.40
C SER A 29 0.07 10.55 -9.72
N MET A 30 -0.69 10.11 -8.72
CA MET A 30 -1.74 9.10 -8.85
C MET A 30 -1.26 7.80 -9.48
N LEU A 31 0.01 7.42 -9.30
CA LEU A 31 0.52 6.13 -9.76
C LEU A 31 0.15 5.02 -8.79
N ILE A 32 0.17 5.35 -7.50
CA ILE A 32 -0.18 4.44 -6.41
C ILE A 32 -1.10 5.11 -5.39
N PHE A 33 -1.83 4.28 -4.66
CA PHE A 33 -2.65 4.67 -3.52
C PHE A 33 -2.18 3.94 -2.27
N ALA A 34 -1.93 4.68 -1.19
CA ALA A 34 -1.52 4.14 0.09
C ALA A 34 -2.70 4.05 1.06
N VAL A 35 -3.24 2.84 1.23
CA VAL A 35 -4.39 2.60 2.11
C VAL A 35 -3.92 2.19 3.51
N ARG A 36 -4.36 2.94 4.52
CA ARG A 36 -4.01 2.69 5.92
C ARG A 36 -4.95 1.67 6.56
N LYS A 37 -4.48 1.07 7.66
CA LYS A 37 -5.30 0.17 8.48
C LYS A 37 -6.40 0.97 9.17
N PHE A 38 -7.62 0.45 9.13
CA PHE A 38 -8.69 0.96 9.96
C PHE A 38 -8.35 0.72 11.44
N SER A 39 -8.31 1.80 12.21
CA SER A 39 -8.09 1.76 13.66
C SER A 39 -8.47 3.12 14.26
N GLU A 40 -9.16 3.11 15.39
CA GLU A 40 -9.50 4.33 16.14
C GLU A 40 -8.25 5.05 16.64
N SER A 41 -7.23 4.29 17.09
CA SER A 41 -5.96 4.84 17.54
C SER A 41 -5.10 5.31 16.37
N SER A 42 -4.74 6.60 16.38
CA SER A 42 -3.80 7.21 15.42
C SER A 42 -2.43 6.54 15.45
N TYR A 43 -1.93 6.19 16.64
CA TYR A 43 -0.66 5.48 16.81
C TYR A 43 -0.66 4.13 16.09
N LYS A 44 -1.76 3.37 16.23
CA LYS A 44 -1.93 2.10 15.52
C LYS A 44 -2.02 2.33 14.00
N ARG A 45 -2.70 3.37 13.51
CA ARG A 45 -2.76 3.69 12.07
C ARG A 45 -1.37 3.97 11.48
N SER A 46 -0.50 4.68 12.22
CA SER A 46 0.84 5.04 11.75
C SER A 46 1.86 3.90 11.82
N ARG A 47 1.73 3.00 12.80
CA ARG A 47 2.69 1.89 12.99
C ARG A 47 2.44 0.71 12.05
N ASN A 48 1.17 0.47 11.70
CA ASN A 48 0.82 -0.65 10.82
C ASN A 48 1.25 -0.37 9.37
N PRO A 49 1.61 -1.41 8.60
CA PRO A 49 1.99 -1.25 7.21
C PRO A 49 0.81 -0.69 6.40
N VAL A 50 1.09 0.11 5.37
CA VAL A 50 0.08 0.54 4.41
C VAL A 50 -0.07 -0.53 3.33
N LYS A 51 -1.30 -0.73 2.82
CA LYS A 51 -1.53 -1.46 1.59
C LYS A 51 -1.34 -0.52 0.41
N ILE A 52 -0.65 -0.97 -0.63
CA ILE A 52 -0.38 -0.17 -1.83
C ILE A 52 -1.17 -0.76 -2.98
N TYR A 53 -1.97 0.08 -3.62
CA TYR A 53 -2.74 -0.25 -4.82
C TYR A 53 -2.24 0.59 -5.99
N SER A 54 -2.28 0.04 -7.19
CA SER A 54 -1.94 0.80 -8.39
C SER A 54 -3.19 1.41 -8.97
N ALA A 55 -3.09 2.64 -9.48
CA ALA A 55 -4.19 3.28 -10.20
C ALA A 55 -4.55 2.56 -11.51
N ASP A 56 -3.62 1.80 -12.08
CA ASP A 56 -3.80 1.04 -13.30
C ASP A 56 -3.69 -0.47 -13.00
N ALA A 57 -4.73 -1.23 -13.37
CA ALA A 57 -4.75 -2.68 -13.14
C ALA A 57 -3.72 -3.44 -14.01
N GLY A 58 -3.40 -2.93 -15.20
CA GLY A 58 -2.31 -3.43 -16.04
C GLY A 58 -0.94 -3.19 -15.40
N LEU A 59 -0.73 -2.05 -14.76
CA LEU A 59 0.47 -1.79 -13.97
C LEU A 59 0.56 -2.73 -12.76
N CYS A 60 -0.55 -2.97 -12.06
CA CYS A 60 -0.62 -3.95 -10.98
C CYS A 60 -0.22 -5.36 -11.44
N ARG A 61 -0.78 -5.82 -12.56
CA ARG A 61 -0.47 -7.15 -13.13
C ARG A 61 1.01 -7.29 -13.51
N ARG A 62 1.59 -6.25 -14.08
CA ARG A 62 2.96 -6.31 -14.64
C ARG A 62 4.06 -6.07 -13.61
N VAL A 63 3.79 -5.29 -12.56
CA VAL A 63 4.81 -4.83 -11.61
C VAL A 63 4.59 -5.38 -10.20
N ALA A 64 3.33 -5.54 -9.76
CA ALA A 64 3.03 -5.89 -8.38
C ALA A 64 2.78 -7.39 -8.19
N SER A 65 1.92 -8.02 -9.00
CA SER A 65 1.59 -9.44 -8.84
C SER A 65 0.84 -10.03 -10.03
N GLU A 66 1.11 -11.30 -10.33
CA GLU A 66 0.30 -12.11 -11.26
C GLU A 66 -0.87 -12.84 -10.57
N ASP A 67 -0.96 -12.74 -9.24
CA ASP A 67 -2.03 -13.37 -8.45
C ASP A 67 -3.39 -12.72 -8.75
N ALA A 68 -4.32 -13.52 -9.24
CA ALA A 68 -5.66 -13.08 -9.62
C ALA A 68 -6.46 -12.48 -8.44
N GLY A 69 -6.25 -12.98 -7.22
CA GLY A 69 -6.88 -12.45 -6.01
C GLY A 69 -6.38 -11.04 -5.67
N ARG A 70 -5.08 -10.80 -5.81
CA ARG A 70 -4.49 -9.46 -5.61
C ARG A 70 -4.93 -8.47 -6.68
N ILE A 71 -5.02 -8.93 -7.93
CA ILE A 71 -5.53 -8.12 -9.04
C ILE A 71 -6.99 -7.76 -8.79
N LEU A 72 -7.82 -8.71 -8.35
CA LEU A 72 -9.20 -8.46 -7.97
C LEU A 72 -9.30 -7.45 -6.82
N GLU A 73 -8.49 -7.60 -5.78
CA GLU A 73 -8.43 -6.65 -4.66
C GLU A 73 -8.11 -5.22 -5.15
N ASN A 74 -7.16 -5.08 -6.09
CA ASN A 74 -6.83 -3.79 -6.69
C ASN A 74 -7.99 -3.19 -7.50
N ILE A 75 -8.69 -4.00 -8.30
CA ILE A 75 -9.86 -3.56 -9.07
C ILE A 75 -10.97 -3.08 -8.15
N VAL A 76 -11.27 -3.86 -7.09
CA VAL A 76 -12.28 -3.49 -6.09
C VAL A 76 -11.90 -2.19 -5.40
N PHE A 77 -10.62 -2.02 -5.03
CA PHE A 77 -10.13 -0.77 -4.44
C PHE A 77 -10.34 0.43 -5.37
N ILE A 78 -9.98 0.32 -6.66
CA ILE A 78 -10.15 1.42 -7.63
C ILE A 78 -11.62 1.83 -7.72
N GLU A 79 -12.54 0.86 -7.79
CA GLU A 79 -13.97 1.15 -7.84
C GLU A 79 -14.47 1.86 -6.57
N LEU A 80 -14.00 1.45 -5.39
CA LEU A 80 -14.31 2.14 -4.13
C LEU A 80 -13.74 3.56 -4.09
N ALA A 81 -12.51 3.77 -4.55
CA ALA A 81 -11.89 5.08 -4.63
C ALA A 81 -12.66 6.02 -5.57
N ARG A 82 -13.18 5.52 -6.70
CA ARG A 82 -14.00 6.30 -7.64
C ARG A 82 -15.33 6.77 -7.05
N ARG A 83 -15.87 6.07 -6.05
CA ARG A 83 -17.10 6.46 -5.36
C ARG A 83 -16.89 7.57 -4.33
N GLY A 84 -15.64 8.00 -4.10
CA GLY A 84 -15.31 9.16 -3.27
C GLY A 84 -15.38 8.91 -1.75
N GLY A 85 -15.40 7.64 -1.31
CA GLY A 85 -15.36 7.28 0.10
C GLY A 85 -13.94 7.13 0.66
N GLU A 86 -13.78 7.28 1.97
CA GLU A 86 -12.53 6.93 2.64
C GLU A 86 -12.38 5.41 2.72
N VAL A 87 -11.39 4.87 2.00
CA VAL A 87 -11.12 3.43 1.99
C VAL A 87 -10.02 3.13 3.00
N SER A 88 -10.29 2.19 3.90
CA SER A 88 -9.32 1.64 4.86
C SER A 88 -9.39 0.13 4.85
N TYR A 89 -8.25 -0.54 5.05
CA TYR A 89 -8.26 -1.99 5.15
C TYR A 89 -8.44 -2.43 6.60
N PHE A 90 -9.19 -3.51 6.80
CA PHE A 90 -9.33 -4.15 8.10
C PHE A 90 -8.70 -5.55 8.05
N GLU A 91 -8.15 -5.97 9.19
CA GLU A 91 -7.58 -7.30 9.34
C GLU A 91 -8.13 -7.86 10.64
N GLU A 92 -9.10 -8.76 10.50
CA GLU A 92 -9.69 -9.47 11.62
C GLU A 92 -8.67 -10.50 12.13
N LYS A 93 -8.39 -10.48 13.43
CA LYS A 93 -7.72 -11.62 14.05
C LYS A 93 -8.72 -12.77 14.02
N ARG A 94 -8.60 -13.67 13.05
CA ARG A 94 -9.25 -14.98 13.18
C ARG A 94 -8.76 -15.59 14.48
N ALA A 95 -9.65 -15.69 15.47
CA ALA A 95 -9.43 -16.58 16.59
C ALA A 95 -9.19 -17.97 15.98
N GLN A 96 -8.08 -18.61 16.35
CA GLN A 96 -7.82 -19.99 15.98
C GLN A 96 -9.10 -20.78 16.32
N ALA A 97 -9.69 -21.40 15.30
CA ALA A 97 -10.75 -22.35 15.52
C ALA A 97 -10.21 -23.41 16.49
N LEU A 98 -10.83 -23.50 17.66
CA LEU A 98 -10.64 -24.58 18.64
C LEU A 98 -10.95 -25.94 18.00
#